data_AF-A0A7X6VY58-F1
#
_entry.id   AF-A0A7X6VY58-F1
#
_cell.length_a   1.000
_cell.length_b   1.000
_cell.length_c   1.000
_cell.angle_alpha   90.00
_cell.angle_beta   90.00
_cell.angle_gamma   90.00
#
_symmetry.space_group_name_H-M   'P 1'
#
loop_
_entity.id
_entity.type
_entity.pdbx_description
1 polymer ?
#
loop_
_entity_poly.entity_id
_entity_poly.type
_entity_poly.pdbx_seq_one_letter_code
_entity_poly.pdbx_strand_id
1 'polypeptide(L)'
;MKKILVIVGVLIIAFSGCKSKKQLTQSPYTTDPSTQPKVFTVPASEPQPQPQSVQQTTPAANDQVSMRKEQITFTQQEDKARNETNNFFVILGSFSQLDNAKNYRETLLGKGFTPIILHSETGYYRVCVNSYQQEGEARARISQIRQSYPEYSDVWLLIKD
;
A
#
# COMPACT_ATOMS: atom_id res chain seq x y z
N MET A 1 -30.23 -46.49 4.71
CA MET A 1 -31.60 -46.97 4.38
C MET A 1 -32.55 -45.90 4.89
N LYS A 2 -33.27 -45.11 4.10
CA LYS A 2 -34.20 -45.43 3.01
C LYS A 2 -34.14 -44.32 1.96
N LYS A 3 -34.33 -44.70 0.69
CA LYS A 3 -34.26 -43.88 -0.51
C LYS A 3 -35.68 -43.40 -0.86
N ILE A 4 -35.86 -42.11 -1.15
CA ILE A 4 -37.05 -41.55 -1.82
C ILE A 4 -36.49 -40.47 -2.76
N LEU A 5 -36.20 -40.75 -4.03
CA LEU A 5 -37.09 -40.90 -5.20
C LEU A 5 -37.73 -39.57 -5.67
N VAL A 6 -37.03 -38.93 -6.61
CA VAL A 6 -37.51 -38.31 -7.88
C VAL A 6 -38.66 -37.30 -7.80
N ILE A 7 -38.35 -36.02 -8.11
CA ILE A 7 -39.07 -35.24 -9.13
C ILE A 7 -38.03 -34.45 -9.95
N VAL A 8 -37.81 -34.95 -11.17
CA VAL A 8 -37.13 -34.25 -12.26
C VAL A 8 -38.11 -33.20 -12.78
N GLY A 9 -37.86 -31.93 -12.47
CA GLY A 9 -38.57 -30.77 -13.01
C GLY A 9 -37.62 -29.94 -13.85
N VAL A 10 -37.46 -30.31 -15.12
CA VAL A 10 -36.82 -29.49 -16.14
C VAL A 10 -37.67 -28.24 -16.33
N LEU A 11 -37.19 -27.10 -15.84
CA LEU A 11 -37.64 -25.80 -16.33
C LEU A 11 -36.40 -24.97 -16.68
N ILE A 12 -36.03 -25.11 -17.95
CA ILE A 12 -35.09 -24.26 -18.66
C ILE A 12 -35.66 -22.85 -18.66
N ILE A 13 -35.08 -21.95 -17.88
CA ILE A 13 -35.31 -20.52 -18.02
C ILE A 13 -34.04 -19.93 -18.62
N ALA A 14 -34.01 -19.88 -19.95
CA ALA A 14 -33.01 -19.15 -20.71
C ALA A 14 -33.29 -17.64 -20.60
N PHE A 15 -32.65 -16.97 -19.63
CA PHE A 15 -32.53 -15.52 -19.66
C PHE A 15 -31.32 -15.13 -20.52
N SER A 16 -31.60 -14.89 -21.80
CA SER A 16 -30.76 -14.07 -22.68
C SER A 16 -30.79 -12.63 -22.18
N GLY A 17 -29.65 -12.11 -21.70
CA GLY A 17 -29.59 -10.74 -21.17
C GLY A 17 -28.18 -10.17 -21.08
N CYS A 18 -27.74 -9.55 -22.18
CA CYS A 18 -26.78 -8.44 -22.27
C CYS A 18 -25.32 -8.65 -21.82
N LYS A 19 -24.45 -8.89 -22.81
CA LYS A 19 -23.02 -8.53 -22.74
C LYS A 19 -22.88 -7.03 -22.43
N SER A 20 -22.48 -6.70 -21.20
CA SER A 20 -21.98 -5.36 -20.91
C SER A 20 -20.55 -5.24 -21.45
N LYS A 21 -20.43 -4.66 -22.65
CA LYS A 21 -19.15 -4.12 -23.14
C LYS A 21 -18.81 -2.91 -22.26
N LYS A 22 -17.98 -3.10 -21.24
CA LYS A 22 -17.31 -1.97 -20.59
C LYS A 22 -16.11 -1.59 -21.44
N GLN A 23 -16.25 -0.41 -22.02
CA GLN A 23 -15.28 0.32 -22.81
C GLN A 23 -13.96 0.43 -22.05
N LEU A 24 -12.88 -0.09 -22.66
CA LEU A 24 -11.52 0.22 -22.27
C LEU A 24 -11.29 1.70 -22.56
N THR A 25 -11.25 2.52 -21.51
CA THR A 25 -10.81 3.90 -21.62
C THR A 25 -9.31 3.86 -21.92
N GLN A 26 -8.98 3.99 -23.20
CA GLN A 26 -7.63 4.28 -23.65
C GLN A 26 -7.21 5.63 -23.06
N SER A 27 -6.19 5.60 -22.21
CA SER A 27 -5.44 6.79 -21.81
C SER A 27 -4.76 7.38 -23.06
N PRO A 28 -5.01 8.65 -23.43
CA PRO A 28 -4.40 9.24 -24.61
C PRO A 28 -3.09 9.94 -24.23
N TYR A 29 -2.03 9.18 -23.97
CA TYR A 29 -0.69 9.78 -23.83
C TYR A 29 0.40 8.89 -24.46
N THR A 30 0.37 8.85 -25.79
CA THR A 30 1.52 8.69 -26.72
C THR A 30 0.89 8.83 -28.12
N THR A 31 1.34 9.61 -29.09
CA THR A 31 2.69 9.96 -29.58
C THR A 31 2.52 11.25 -30.44
N ASP A 32 3.32 12.31 -30.25
CA ASP A 32 4.44 12.75 -31.12
C ASP A 32 4.17 14.16 -31.75
N PRO A 33 5.14 14.84 -32.41
CA PRO A 33 5.59 16.18 -32.07
C PRO A 33 5.18 17.23 -33.13
N SER A 34 5.57 18.48 -32.89
CA SER A 34 5.54 19.60 -33.85
C SER A 34 4.18 20.27 -34.08
N THR A 35 3.98 21.43 -33.46
CA THR A 35 3.80 22.74 -34.14
C THR A 35 3.53 23.82 -33.08
N GLN A 36 4.50 24.71 -32.86
CA GLN A 36 4.33 26.01 -32.20
C GLN A 36 3.94 27.08 -33.25
N PRO A 37 3.60 28.35 -32.91
CA PRO A 37 3.08 28.91 -31.65
C PRO A 37 1.87 29.86 -31.89
N LYS A 38 1.07 30.15 -30.85
CA LYS A 38 0.41 31.46 -30.78
C LYS A 38 0.28 31.95 -29.34
N VAL A 39 0.96 33.07 -29.12
CA VAL A 39 1.11 33.83 -27.88
C VAL A 39 -0.22 34.45 -27.50
N PHE A 40 -0.66 34.22 -26.25
CA PHE A 40 -1.50 35.15 -25.51
C PHE A 40 -0.97 35.27 -24.09
N THR A 41 -0.48 36.46 -23.78
CA THR A 41 0.15 36.87 -22.53
C THR A 41 -0.94 37.28 -21.54
N VAL A 42 -0.97 36.67 -20.34
CA VAL A 42 -1.79 37.12 -19.19
C VAL A 42 -0.97 36.80 -17.91
N PRO A 43 -0.97 37.68 -16.88
CA PRO A 43 0.21 37.98 -16.05
C PRO A 43 0.52 37.02 -14.91
N ALA A 44 1.76 37.15 -14.42
CA ALA A 44 2.35 36.51 -13.26
C ALA A 44 1.43 36.54 -12.01
N SER A 45 1.23 35.35 -11.43
CA SER A 45 0.87 35.18 -10.02
C SER A 45 2.02 34.47 -9.30
N GLU A 46 2.36 35.01 -8.15
CA GLU A 46 3.41 34.58 -7.22
C GLU A 46 3.41 33.07 -6.95
N PRO A 47 4.61 32.43 -6.90
CA PRO A 47 4.76 31.13 -6.26
C PRO A 47 4.65 31.30 -4.75
N GLN A 48 3.50 30.90 -4.20
CA GLN A 48 3.34 30.64 -2.78
C GLN A 48 4.34 29.53 -2.38
N PRO A 49 5.20 29.73 -1.36
CA PRO A 49 6.18 28.71 -0.98
C PRO A 49 5.46 27.53 -0.34
N GLN A 50 5.39 26.40 -1.06
CA GLN A 50 5.10 25.11 -0.44
C GLN A 50 6.22 24.81 0.58
N PRO A 51 5.89 24.42 1.82
CA PRO A 51 6.90 24.09 2.81
C PRO A 51 7.78 22.96 2.30
N GLN A 52 9.04 23.30 2.09
CA GLN A 52 10.12 22.40 1.74
C GLN A 52 10.20 21.32 2.82
N SER A 53 9.85 20.08 2.46
CA SER A 53 10.23 18.91 3.26
C SER A 53 11.76 18.93 3.34
N VAL A 54 12.26 19.15 4.56
CA VAL A 54 13.68 19.24 4.87
C VAL A 54 14.39 17.94 4.47
N GLN A 55 14.97 17.93 3.27
CA GLN A 55 15.95 16.93 2.89
C GLN A 55 17.25 17.27 3.62
N GLN A 56 17.48 16.59 4.74
CA GLN A 56 18.76 16.62 5.43
C GLN A 56 19.73 15.65 4.72
N THR A 57 20.58 16.19 3.85
CA THR A 57 21.88 15.62 3.42
C THR A 57 22.82 15.54 4.64
N THR A 58 23.62 14.51 4.95
CA THR A 58 24.68 13.75 4.22
C THR A 58 25.34 12.77 5.25
N PRO A 59 26.44 11.99 5.01
CA PRO A 59 26.87 11.16 3.88
C PRO A 59 27.38 9.73 4.31
N ALA A 60 26.97 8.67 3.60
CA ALA A 60 27.79 7.47 3.33
C ALA A 60 27.05 6.63 2.29
N ALA A 61 27.75 6.13 1.27
CA ALA A 61 27.19 5.21 0.29
C ALA A 61 26.85 3.87 0.95
N ASN A 62 25.65 3.73 1.50
CA ASN A 62 25.05 2.45 1.88
C ASN A 62 23.53 2.61 2.03
N ASP A 63 22.77 1.98 1.13
CA ASP A 63 21.35 1.60 1.24
C ASP A 63 20.47 2.47 2.17
N GLN A 64 20.20 3.73 1.79
CA GLN A 64 19.38 4.63 2.60
C GLN A 64 17.95 4.07 2.76
N VAL A 65 17.55 3.80 4.01
CA VAL A 65 16.19 3.39 4.34
C VAL A 65 15.28 4.61 4.37
N SER A 66 14.19 4.60 3.60
CA SER A 66 13.17 5.65 3.67
C SER A 66 12.43 5.59 5.00
N MET A 67 12.27 6.73 5.67
CA MET A 67 11.66 6.82 7.00
C MET A 67 10.54 7.86 7.01
N ARG A 68 9.45 7.58 7.72
CA ARG A 68 8.38 8.56 7.97
C ARG A 68 7.89 8.45 9.42
N LYS A 69 7.60 9.61 10.01
CA LYS A 69 7.04 9.70 11.35
C LYS A 69 5.53 9.88 11.25
N GLU A 70 4.75 9.03 11.91
CA GLU A 70 3.29 9.01 11.83
C GLU A 70 2.67 8.61 13.17
N GLN A 71 1.57 9.26 13.54
CA GLN A 71 0.67 8.76 14.59
C GLN A 71 -0.10 7.55 14.05
N ILE A 72 -0.10 6.45 14.82
CA ILE A 72 -0.73 5.19 14.44
C ILE A 72 -1.63 4.63 15.52
N THR A 73 -2.70 3.97 15.09
CA THR A 73 -3.59 3.17 15.92
C THR A 73 -3.59 1.73 15.43
N PHE A 74 -3.79 0.78 16.34
CA PHE A 74 -3.86 -0.64 16.00
C PHE A 74 -5.28 -1.00 15.59
N THR A 75 -5.43 -1.79 14.52
CA THR A 75 -6.74 -2.25 14.05
C THR A 75 -7.29 -3.43 14.87
N GLN A 76 -6.44 -4.13 15.62
CA GLN A 76 -6.78 -5.28 16.46
C GLN A 76 -6.19 -5.10 17.87
N GLN A 77 -6.92 -5.54 18.89
CA GLN A 77 -6.52 -5.36 20.29
C GLN A 77 -5.33 -6.26 20.66
N GLU A 78 -5.24 -7.44 20.07
CA GLU A 78 -4.16 -8.39 20.29
C GLU A 78 -2.84 -7.85 19.72
N ASP A 79 -2.91 -7.21 18.56
CA ASP A 79 -1.76 -6.55 17.93
C ASP A 79 -1.28 -5.37 18.78
N LYS A 80 -2.21 -4.59 19.34
CA LYS A 80 -1.88 -3.51 20.28
C LYS A 80 -1.12 -4.06 21.48
N ALA A 81 -1.66 -5.07 22.16
CA ALA A 81 -1.06 -5.62 23.38
C ALA A 81 0.37 -6.13 23.17
N ARG A 82 0.71 -6.59 21.95
CA ARG A 82 2.03 -7.14 21.64
C ARG A 82 3.04 -6.11 21.12
N ASN A 83 2.57 -4.99 20.57
CA ASN A 83 3.43 -4.08 19.81
C ASN A 83 3.35 -2.62 20.30
N GLU A 84 2.54 -2.30 21.31
CA GLU A 84 2.34 -0.91 21.77
C GLU A 84 3.61 -0.22 22.29
N THR A 85 4.55 -0.99 22.83
CA THR A 85 5.85 -0.52 23.34
C THR A 85 6.90 -0.31 22.25
N ASN A 86 6.61 -0.74 21.02
CA ASN A 86 7.52 -0.60 19.88
C ASN A 86 7.33 0.77 19.22
N ASN A 87 8.43 1.33 18.74
CA ASN A 87 8.48 2.66 18.13
C ASN A 87 8.78 2.62 16.64
N PHE A 88 9.29 1.49 16.15
CA PHE A 88 9.78 1.34 14.77
C PHE A 88 9.04 0.21 14.08
N PHE A 89 8.39 0.49 12.96
CA PHE A 89 7.51 -0.45 12.25
C PHE A 89 7.97 -0.61 10.80
N VAL A 90 8.21 -1.84 10.37
CA VAL A 90 8.68 -2.16 9.01
C VAL A 90 7.47 -2.35 8.10
N ILE A 91 7.28 -1.42 7.16
CA ILE A 91 6.07 -1.34 6.33
C ILE A 91 6.33 -1.88 4.92
N LEU A 92 5.50 -2.83 4.49
CA LEU A 92 5.51 -3.40 3.13
C LEU A 92 4.35 -2.92 2.25
N GLY A 93 3.31 -2.35 2.85
CA GLY A 93 2.13 -1.95 2.10
C GLY A 93 1.42 -0.77 2.75
N SER A 94 0.77 0.04 1.92
CA SER A 94 0.01 1.21 2.36
C SER A 94 -1.21 1.38 1.47
N PHE A 95 -2.40 1.26 2.07
CA PHE A 95 -3.65 1.18 1.32
C PHE A 95 -4.66 2.17 1.88
N SER A 96 -5.41 2.85 1.01
CA SER A 96 -6.54 3.70 1.42
C SER A 96 -7.74 2.90 1.89
N GLN A 97 -7.91 1.67 1.38
CA GLN A 97 -9.02 0.78 1.74
C GLN A 97 -8.54 -0.36 2.64
N LEU A 98 -9.26 -0.59 3.75
CA LEU A 98 -8.94 -1.66 4.70
C LEU A 98 -8.95 -3.05 4.06
N ASP A 99 -9.90 -3.33 3.17
CA ASP A 99 -10.02 -4.65 2.54
C ASP A 99 -8.80 -4.97 1.66
N ASN A 100 -8.21 -3.97 1.02
CA ASN A 100 -6.96 -4.16 0.26
C ASN A 100 -5.79 -4.49 1.20
N ALA A 101 -5.71 -3.81 2.35
CA ALA A 101 -4.71 -4.13 3.36
C ALA A 101 -4.88 -5.56 3.93
N LYS A 102 -6.13 -5.99 4.15
CA LYS A 102 -6.44 -7.37 4.58
C LYS A 102 -6.04 -8.40 3.51
N ASN A 103 -6.37 -8.18 2.25
CA ASN A 103 -5.99 -9.09 1.17
C ASN A 103 -4.46 -9.22 1.04
N TYR A 104 -3.75 -8.10 1.17
CA TYR A 104 -2.29 -8.10 1.15
C TYR A 104 -1.70 -8.77 2.40
N ARG A 105 -2.31 -8.60 3.57
CA ARG A 105 -1.98 -9.34 4.80
C ARG A 105 -2.04 -10.85 4.58
N GLU A 106 -3.11 -11.37 3.98
CA GLU A 106 -3.24 -12.80 3.68
C GLU A 106 -2.17 -13.29 2.69
N THR A 107 -1.83 -12.47 1.69
CA THR A 107 -0.73 -12.77 0.76
C THR A 107 0.61 -12.91 1.48
N LEU A 108 0.90 -12.00 2.42
CA LEU A 108 2.12 -12.03 3.22
C LEU A 108 2.15 -13.19 4.23
N LEU A 109 1.01 -13.56 4.82
CA LEU A 109 0.90 -14.76 5.66
C LEU A 109 1.27 -16.02 4.87
N GLY A 110 0.81 -16.15 3.62
CA GLY A 110 1.19 -17.25 2.73
C GLY A 110 2.67 -17.31 2.38
N LYS A 111 3.39 -16.18 2.52
CA LYS A 111 4.85 -16.08 2.34
C LYS A 111 5.63 -16.29 3.65
N GLY A 112 4.95 -16.58 4.76
CA GLY A 112 5.58 -16.85 6.05
C GLY A 112 5.89 -15.60 6.89
N PHE A 113 5.37 -14.43 6.51
CA PHE A 113 5.42 -13.25 7.38
C PHE A 113 4.31 -13.31 8.44
N THR A 114 4.43 -12.48 9.47
CA THR A 114 3.39 -12.28 10.50
C THR A 114 2.88 -10.83 10.49
N PRO A 115 2.21 -10.40 9.41
CA PRO A 115 1.80 -9.01 9.22
C PRO A 115 0.67 -8.57 10.16
N ILE A 116 0.77 -7.34 10.64
CA ILE A 116 -0.29 -6.60 11.35
C ILE A 116 -0.72 -5.39 10.52
N ILE A 117 -1.94 -4.89 10.76
CA ILE A 117 -2.46 -3.70 10.09
C ILE A 117 -2.56 -2.56 11.10
N LEU A 118 -1.89 -1.45 10.79
CA LEU A 118 -1.96 -0.19 11.54
C LEU A 118 -2.82 0.80 10.76
N HIS A 119 -3.50 1.70 11.45
CA HIS A 119 -4.22 2.81 10.85
C HIS A 119 -3.50 4.12 11.20
N SER A 120 -3.02 4.80 10.16
CA SER A 120 -2.26 6.05 10.26
C SER A 120 -3.19 7.26 10.39
N GLU A 121 -2.71 8.34 11.01
CA GLU A 121 -3.37 9.66 11.03
C GLU A 121 -3.66 10.21 9.62
N THR A 122 -2.91 9.75 8.62
CA THR A 122 -3.12 10.13 7.21
C THR A 122 -4.32 9.43 6.57
N GLY A 123 -5.02 8.55 7.29
CA GLY A 123 -6.14 7.75 6.80
C GLY A 123 -5.74 6.49 6.02
N TYR A 124 -4.44 6.18 5.95
CA TYR A 124 -3.95 4.97 5.29
C TYR A 124 -3.82 3.79 6.26
N TYR A 125 -4.11 2.60 5.76
CA TYR A 125 -3.83 1.33 6.41
C TYR A 125 -2.43 0.86 6.05
N ARG A 126 -1.54 0.82 7.04
CA ARG A 126 -0.15 0.37 6.89
C ARG A 126 -0.07 -1.12 7.21
N VAL A 127 0.48 -1.92 6.29
CA VAL A 127 0.75 -3.34 6.53
C VAL A 127 2.18 -3.48 7.01
N CYS A 128 2.32 -3.81 8.29
CA CYS A 128 3.58 -3.91 9.01
C CYS A 128 3.96 -5.37 9.22
N VAL A 129 5.17 -5.78 8.86
CA VAL A 129 5.63 -7.17 9.01
C VAL A 129 6.43 -7.44 10.28
N ASN A 130 7.09 -6.41 10.82
CA ASN A 130 7.87 -6.50 12.04
C ASN A 130 7.87 -5.13 12.74
N SER A 131 7.90 -5.13 14.07
CA SER A 131 8.06 -3.91 14.85
C SER A 131 9.12 -4.10 15.93
N TYR A 132 9.81 -3.02 16.29
CA TYR A 132 10.97 -3.02 17.17
C TYR A 132 10.96 -1.81 18.10
N GLN A 133 11.60 -1.95 19.26
CA GLN A 133 11.87 -0.83 20.16
C GLN A 133 13.07 0.00 19.68
N GLN A 134 14.03 -0.64 19.01
CA GLN A 134 15.28 -0.03 18.56
C GLN A 134 15.32 0.12 17.03
N GLU A 135 15.75 1.29 16.57
CA GLU A 135 15.81 1.61 15.14
C GLU A 135 16.78 0.71 14.36
N GLY A 136 17.92 0.36 14.98
CA GLY A 136 18.94 -0.48 14.36
C GLY A 136 18.42 -1.86 13.96
N GLU A 137 17.57 -2.47 14.79
CA GLU A 137 16.98 -3.78 14.48
C GLU A 137 15.97 -3.68 13.33
N ALA A 138 15.19 -2.59 13.28
CA ALA A 138 14.26 -2.35 12.19
C ALA A 138 15.00 -2.14 10.85
N ARG A 139 16.10 -1.37 10.86
CA ARG A 139 16.94 -1.19 9.66
C ARG A 139 17.58 -2.50 9.21
N ALA A 140 18.13 -3.29 10.13
CA ALA A 140 18.70 -4.60 9.81
C ALA A 140 17.65 -5.52 9.17
N ARG A 141 16.42 -5.51 9.71
CA ARG A 141 15.30 -6.27 9.14
C ARG A 141 14.93 -5.80 7.73
N ILE A 142 14.92 -4.49 7.49
CA ILE A 142 14.69 -3.91 6.16
C ILE A 142 15.73 -4.40 5.15
N SER A 143 17.02 -4.31 5.49
CA SER A 143 18.09 -4.82 4.61
C SER A 143 17.94 -6.31 4.34
N GLN A 144 17.57 -7.11 5.36
CA GLN A 144 17.32 -8.54 5.18
C GLN A 144 16.14 -8.81 4.23
N ILE A 145 15.04 -8.06 4.36
CA ILE A 145 13.88 -8.18 3.48
C ILE A 145 14.28 -7.85 2.04
N ARG A 146 14.98 -6.74 1.80
CA ARG A 146 15.43 -6.33 0.46
C ARG A 146 16.33 -7.38 -0.20
N GLN A 147 17.18 -8.06 0.58
CA GLN A 147 18.05 -9.12 0.09
C GLN A 147 17.30 -10.43 -0.20
N SER A 148 16.35 -10.80 0.66
CA SER A 148 15.64 -12.08 0.57
C SER A 148 14.44 -12.04 -0.37
N TYR A 149 13.84 -10.85 -0.54
CA TYR A 149 12.62 -10.59 -1.30
C TYR A 149 12.80 -9.33 -2.14
N PRO A 150 13.45 -9.43 -3.32
CA PRO A 150 13.69 -8.28 -4.19
C PRO A 150 12.40 -7.58 -4.62
N GLU A 151 11.25 -8.27 -4.61
CA GLU A 151 9.95 -7.65 -4.90
C GLU A 151 9.50 -6.61 -3.86
N TYR A 152 10.13 -6.58 -2.68
CA TYR A 152 9.84 -5.67 -1.58
C TYR A 152 10.95 -4.62 -1.39
N SER A 153 11.57 -4.17 -2.48
CA SER A 153 12.60 -3.13 -2.45
C SER A 153 12.08 -1.79 -1.90
N ASP A 154 10.77 -1.55 -2.01
CA ASP A 154 10.06 -0.35 -1.54
C ASP A 154 9.74 -0.37 -0.03
N VAL A 155 10.16 -1.41 0.69
CA VAL A 155 10.05 -1.48 2.15
C VAL A 155 10.66 -0.22 2.79
N TRP A 156 9.93 0.32 3.76
CA TRP A 156 10.29 1.56 4.45
C TRP A 156 9.95 1.47 5.94
N LEU A 157 10.49 2.41 6.70
CA LEU A 157 10.40 2.44 8.15
C LEU A 157 9.42 3.51 8.62
N LEU A 158 8.42 3.10 9.40
CA LEU A 158 7.54 4.03 10.11
C LEU A 158 8.04 4.20 11.54
N ILE A 159 8.15 5.45 11.97
CA ILE A 159 8.46 5.87 13.34
C ILE A 159 7.15 6.31 13.97
N LYS A 160 6.75 5.62 15.03
CA LYS A 160 5.57 5.99 15.81
C LYS A 160 5.87 7.29 16.55
N ASP A 161 5.02 8.28 16.34
CA ASP A 161 5.05 9.56 17.05
C ASP A 161 4.33 9.50 18.40
#